data_AF-A0A9E2UHD0-F1
#
_entry.id   AF-A0A9E2UHD0-F1
#
_cell.length_a   1.000
_cell.length_b   1.000
_cell.length_c   1.000
_cell.angle_alpha   90.00
_cell.angle_beta   90.00
_cell.angle_gamma   90.00
#
_symmetry.space_group_name_H-M   'P 1'
#
loop_
_entity.id
_entity.type
_entity.pdbx_description
1 polymer ?
#
loop_
_entity_poly.entity_id
_entity_poly.type
_entity_poly.pdbx_seq_one_letter_code
_entity_poly.pdbx_strand_id
1 'polypeptide(L)'
;MLHTQADAGSFVIDGARRRWVIDLGSDDYDLPGYFDHGADNRSGPRWQYYRTHTVGHNTLVIDGRNQVPNARAPILGSCVEDDCKWVVFDLSAAYGKPAGSVRRGAALIGRQVVIQDEIDPEISENITWAIHTSADPDSVTGAVARFRLGDDRFVARILEPDTARFELTFPPAPSSFPIADSRRLHGRPFVGEGTLVSELPRCDDQDGKRAAGALIRRLEVFWPRGARRLTVLLLPDCDAEDQALSVTSLDHWLAQRPVRFARFPQPFYRTEGLCDPEQRSSDKLPAPEAGLFGKHSRIRIDHA
;
A
#
# COMPACT_ATOMS: atom_id res chain seq x y z
N MET A 1 -3.11 21.10 11.14
CA MET A 1 -2.77 19.76 10.61
C MET A 1 -1.38 19.41 11.14
N LEU A 2 -1.25 19.21 12.46
CA LEU A 2 0.06 19.20 13.18
C LEU A 2 0.53 17.78 13.56
N HIS A 3 -0.17 16.74 13.12
CA HIS A 3 0.11 15.35 13.51
C HIS A 3 0.09 14.36 12.33
N THR A 4 -0.03 14.86 11.10
CA THR A 4 0.04 14.01 9.91
C THR A 4 1.46 13.48 9.72
N GLN A 5 1.54 12.29 9.13
CA GLN A 5 2.79 11.67 8.71
C GLN A 5 2.85 11.57 7.19
N ALA A 6 4.01 11.18 6.65
CA ALA A 6 4.18 10.87 5.23
C ALA A 6 3.78 9.41 4.96
N ASP A 7 2.51 9.07 5.21
CA ASP A 7 2.00 7.70 5.35
C ASP A 7 0.85 7.34 4.39
N ALA A 8 0.71 8.06 3.29
CA ALA A 8 -0.34 7.78 2.31
C ALA A 8 -0.25 6.33 1.80
N GLY A 9 -1.38 5.64 1.83
CA GLY A 9 -1.48 4.22 1.46
C GLY A 9 -0.99 3.24 2.53
N SER A 10 -0.49 3.70 3.67
CA SER A 10 -0.08 2.84 4.79
C SER A 10 -1.26 2.02 5.33
N PHE A 11 -0.96 0.83 5.84
CA PHE A 11 -1.97 -0.09 6.38
C PHE A 11 -1.45 -0.85 7.60
N VAL A 12 -2.37 -1.38 8.40
CA VAL A 12 -2.11 -2.28 9.52
C VAL A 12 -2.95 -3.53 9.36
N ILE A 13 -2.48 -4.66 9.90
CA ILE A 13 -3.20 -5.94 9.82
C ILE A 13 -3.32 -6.52 11.21
N ASP A 14 -4.56 -6.57 11.66
CA ASP A 14 -4.97 -7.28 12.87
C ASP A 14 -5.74 -8.55 12.47
N GLY A 15 -5.41 -9.68 13.08
CA GLY A 15 -6.09 -10.96 12.85
C GLY A 15 -5.81 -11.93 13.99
N ALA A 16 -6.83 -12.70 14.39
CA ALA A 16 -6.81 -13.57 15.58
C ALA A 16 -6.29 -12.89 16.85
N ARG A 17 -6.74 -11.65 17.09
CA ARG A 17 -6.33 -10.82 18.25
C ARG A 17 -4.84 -10.46 18.29
N ARG A 18 -4.12 -10.64 17.19
CA ARG A 18 -2.71 -10.21 17.02
C ARG A 18 -2.62 -9.11 15.98
N ARG A 19 -1.70 -8.17 16.21
CA ARG A 19 -1.26 -7.21 15.20
C ARG A 19 -0.02 -7.72 14.52
N TRP A 20 -0.15 -8.05 13.24
CA TRP A 20 0.91 -8.65 12.41
C TRP A 20 1.70 -7.60 11.66
N VAL A 21 0.99 -6.66 11.03
CA VAL A 21 1.57 -5.48 10.37
C VAL A 21 1.27 -4.27 11.25
N ILE A 22 2.32 -3.63 11.74
CA ILE A 22 2.24 -2.57 12.74
C ILE A 22 2.46 -1.19 12.11
N ASP A 23 1.73 -0.19 12.57
CA ASP A 23 2.19 1.19 12.48
C ASP A 23 3.08 1.48 13.68
N LEU A 24 4.16 2.23 13.46
CA LEU A 24 5.12 2.50 14.53
C LEU A 24 4.53 3.45 15.57
N GLY A 25 3.61 4.35 15.21
CA GLY A 25 3.02 5.35 16.09
C GLY A 25 3.79 6.68 16.12
N SER A 26 3.55 7.49 17.16
CA SER A 26 4.18 8.80 17.35
C SER A 26 5.61 8.74 17.89
N ASP A 27 6.52 9.55 17.34
CA ASP A 27 7.85 9.74 17.93
C ASP A 27 7.85 10.67 19.16
N ASP A 28 9.02 10.88 19.75
CA ASP A 28 9.18 11.84 20.84
C ASP A 28 9.00 13.29 20.33
N TYR A 29 8.05 14.02 20.91
CA TYR A 29 7.74 15.41 20.53
C TYR A 29 8.86 16.39 20.90
N ASP A 30 9.76 15.95 21.78
CA ASP A 30 10.92 16.72 22.22
C ASP A 30 12.09 16.63 21.22
N LEU A 31 11.95 15.89 20.12
CA LEU A 31 12.94 15.82 19.06
C LEU A 31 13.20 17.21 18.42
N PRO A 32 14.46 17.55 18.09
CA PRO A 32 14.82 18.87 17.56
C PRO A 32 14.05 19.27 16.29
N GLY A 33 13.16 20.25 16.39
CA GLY A 33 12.38 20.71 15.23
C GLY A 33 11.25 19.74 14.85
N TYR A 34 10.79 18.89 15.77
CA TYR A 34 9.68 17.96 15.53
C TYR A 34 8.40 18.65 15.03
N PHE A 35 8.12 19.86 15.49
CA PHE A 35 6.99 20.69 15.03
C PHE A 35 7.38 21.71 13.96
N ASP A 36 8.63 21.73 13.52
CA ASP A 36 9.05 22.54 12.39
C ASP A 36 8.77 21.78 11.11
N HIS A 37 7.70 22.20 10.44
CA HIS A 37 7.29 21.67 9.15
C HIS A 37 7.90 22.44 7.96
N GLY A 38 8.66 23.51 8.21
CA GLY A 38 9.13 24.45 7.20
C GLY A 38 8.04 25.42 6.75
N ALA A 39 8.44 26.53 6.11
CA ALA A 39 7.51 27.57 5.64
C ALA A 39 6.51 27.06 4.58
N ASP A 40 6.89 26.01 3.83
CA ASP A 40 6.07 25.32 2.85
C ASP A 40 5.31 24.12 3.43
N ASN A 41 5.44 23.87 4.73
CA ASN A 41 4.89 22.72 5.45
C ASN A 41 5.42 21.37 4.93
N ARG A 42 6.59 21.34 4.25
CA ARG A 42 7.18 20.16 3.59
C ARG A 42 8.70 20.01 3.78
N SER A 43 9.40 21.12 3.98
CA SER A 43 10.87 21.17 4.02
C SER A 43 11.47 21.12 5.43
N GLY A 44 10.62 21.19 6.47
CA GLY A 44 11.06 21.21 7.85
C GLY A 44 11.74 19.91 8.32
N PRO A 45 12.58 19.99 9.36
CA PRO A 45 13.35 18.86 9.89
C PRO A 45 12.50 17.72 10.39
N ARG A 46 11.22 17.97 10.77
CA ARG A 46 10.27 16.92 11.16
C ARG A 46 10.33 15.74 10.21
N TRP A 47 10.24 16.01 8.90
CA TRP A 47 10.06 15.00 7.87
C TRP A 47 11.28 14.09 7.66
N GLN A 48 12.39 14.31 8.39
CA GLN A 48 13.59 13.48 8.35
C GLN A 48 13.55 12.34 9.37
N TYR A 49 12.67 12.42 10.38
CA TYR A 49 12.54 11.38 11.39
C TYR A 49 11.88 10.13 10.82
N TYR A 50 12.42 8.96 11.16
CA TYR A 50 11.98 7.68 10.62
C TYR A 50 10.45 7.47 10.73
N ARG A 51 9.84 7.74 11.90
CA ARG A 51 8.38 7.58 12.14
C ARG A 51 7.49 8.63 11.45
N THR A 52 8.09 9.64 10.83
CA THR A 52 7.37 10.70 10.10
C THR A 52 7.70 10.70 8.60
N HIS A 53 8.73 9.93 8.22
CA HIS A 53 9.23 9.74 6.87
C HIS A 53 8.59 8.48 6.29
N THR A 54 8.34 8.48 4.98
CA THR A 54 7.65 7.39 4.25
C THR A 54 8.24 6.01 4.50
N VAL A 55 9.58 5.94 4.61
CA VAL A 55 10.32 4.71 4.86
C VAL A 55 9.96 4.00 6.18
N GLY A 56 9.43 4.73 7.17
CA GLY A 56 8.94 4.19 8.44
C GLY A 56 7.48 3.75 8.42
N HIS A 57 6.80 3.81 7.27
CA HIS A 57 5.40 3.40 7.10
C HIS A 57 5.25 2.19 6.18
N ASN A 58 4.07 1.57 6.20
CA ASN A 58 3.76 0.35 5.46
C ASN A 58 3.28 0.66 4.04
N THR A 59 4.14 1.31 3.27
CA THR A 59 3.80 1.87 1.95
C THR A 59 4.96 1.76 0.95
N LEU A 60 4.80 2.38 -0.22
CA LEU A 60 5.84 2.42 -1.26
C LEU A 60 6.84 3.54 -0.95
N VAL A 61 8.11 3.31 -1.24
CA VAL A 61 9.17 4.33 -1.31
C VAL A 61 9.67 4.39 -2.75
N ILE A 62 9.51 5.52 -3.41
CA ILE A 62 9.94 5.73 -4.81
C ILE A 62 11.20 6.60 -4.81
N ASP A 63 12.28 6.11 -5.42
CA ASP A 63 13.59 6.75 -5.52
C ASP A 63 14.21 7.15 -4.17
N GLY A 64 13.87 6.43 -3.10
CA GLY A 64 14.30 6.78 -1.73
C GLY A 64 13.70 8.08 -1.19
N ARG A 65 12.73 8.68 -1.89
CA ARG A 65 12.16 9.99 -1.53
C ARG A 65 11.01 9.86 -0.55
N ASN A 66 10.84 10.91 0.26
CA ASN A 66 9.66 11.06 1.08
C ASN A 66 8.44 11.38 0.20
N GLN A 67 7.26 10.93 0.63
CA GLN A 67 6.00 11.42 0.11
C GLN A 67 5.88 12.91 0.39
N VAL A 68 5.17 13.62 -0.51
CA VAL A 68 4.83 15.03 -0.38
C VAL A 68 3.90 15.21 0.81
N PRO A 69 4.32 15.92 1.87
CA PRO A 69 3.47 16.12 3.03
C PRO A 69 2.17 16.84 2.68
N ASN A 70 1.07 16.38 3.29
CA ASN A 70 -0.31 16.85 3.06
C ASN A 70 -0.86 16.58 1.65
N ALA A 71 -0.21 15.72 0.86
CA ALA A 71 -0.81 15.20 -0.35
C ALA A 71 -2.10 14.45 -0.01
N ARG A 72 -3.08 14.54 -0.91
CA ARG A 72 -4.33 13.80 -0.79
C ARG A 72 -4.22 12.48 -1.55
N ALA A 73 -4.72 11.41 -0.94
CA ALA A 73 -4.86 10.10 -1.57
C ALA A 73 -6.35 9.75 -1.69
N PRO A 74 -7.04 10.16 -2.76
CA PRO A 74 -8.48 9.93 -2.88
C PRO A 74 -8.79 8.44 -3.07
N ILE A 75 -9.92 8.01 -2.52
CA ILE A 75 -10.50 6.69 -2.82
C ILE A 75 -11.07 6.73 -4.25
N LEU A 76 -10.54 5.86 -5.10
CA LEU A 76 -11.00 5.62 -6.46
C LEU A 76 -12.11 4.56 -6.53
N GLY A 77 -12.51 3.96 -5.42
CA GLY A 77 -13.57 2.96 -5.45
C GLY A 77 -13.46 2.02 -4.27
N SER A 78 -14.59 1.44 -3.91
CA SER A 78 -14.66 0.48 -2.82
C SER A 78 -15.91 -0.37 -2.95
N CYS A 79 -15.85 -1.59 -2.42
CA CYS A 79 -17.00 -2.45 -2.24
C CYS A 79 -16.94 -3.07 -0.84
N VAL A 80 -18.09 -3.27 -0.21
CA VAL A 80 -18.22 -3.95 1.07
C VAL A 80 -19.40 -4.92 0.95
N GLU A 81 -19.18 -6.06 0.31
CA GLU A 81 -20.21 -7.05 0.02
C GLU A 81 -19.75 -8.45 0.45
N ASP A 82 -20.59 -9.15 1.21
CA ASP A 82 -20.34 -10.53 1.64
C ASP A 82 -18.91 -10.76 2.22
N ASP A 83 -18.23 -11.78 1.74
CA ASP A 83 -16.87 -12.20 2.06
C ASP A 83 -15.78 -11.47 1.28
N CYS A 84 -16.09 -10.47 0.43
CA CYS A 84 -15.07 -9.60 -0.14
C CYS A 84 -15.34 -8.12 0.02
N LYS A 85 -14.37 -7.47 0.64
CA LYS A 85 -14.37 -6.05 0.91
C LYS A 85 -13.12 -5.49 0.28
N TRP A 86 -13.22 -4.45 -0.52
CA TRP A 86 -12.05 -3.88 -1.18
C TRP A 86 -12.15 -2.38 -1.31
N VAL A 87 -10.99 -1.74 -1.46
CA VAL A 87 -10.85 -0.30 -1.70
C VAL A 87 -9.65 -0.05 -2.59
N VAL A 88 -9.72 0.97 -3.44
CA VAL A 88 -8.62 1.42 -4.31
C VAL A 88 -8.35 2.89 -4.03
N PHE A 89 -7.08 3.25 -3.88
CA PHE A 89 -6.60 4.61 -3.67
C PHE A 89 -5.73 5.08 -4.83
N ASP A 90 -5.81 6.37 -5.17
CA ASP A 90 -4.80 7.06 -5.96
C ASP A 90 -3.76 7.66 -5.02
N LEU A 91 -2.52 7.18 -5.08
CA LEU A 91 -1.41 7.68 -4.27
C LEU A 91 -0.52 8.66 -5.03
N SER A 92 -0.80 8.95 -6.31
CA SER A 92 0.09 9.71 -7.18
C SER A 92 0.54 11.05 -6.61
N ALA A 93 -0.38 11.80 -6.01
CA ALA A 93 -0.07 13.11 -5.44
C ALA A 93 0.95 13.01 -4.29
N ALA A 94 0.92 11.91 -3.52
CA ALA A 94 1.88 11.64 -2.47
C ALA A 94 3.30 11.44 -3.02
N TYR A 95 3.44 10.97 -4.26
CA TYR A 95 4.73 10.79 -4.91
C TYR A 95 5.09 11.89 -5.92
N GLY A 96 4.30 12.98 -5.97
CA GLY A 96 4.51 14.05 -6.94
C GLY A 96 4.32 13.62 -8.39
N LYS A 97 3.47 12.61 -8.63
CA LYS A 97 3.19 12.02 -9.93
C LYS A 97 1.83 12.48 -10.49
N PRO A 98 1.60 12.38 -11.82
CA PRO A 98 0.28 12.60 -12.41
C PRO A 98 -0.79 11.70 -11.80
N ALA A 99 -2.03 12.20 -11.72
CA ALA A 99 -3.13 11.44 -11.13
C ALA A 99 -3.33 10.08 -11.82
N GLY A 100 -3.52 9.03 -11.02
CA GLY A 100 -3.71 7.67 -11.50
C GLY A 100 -2.43 6.89 -11.81
N SER A 101 -1.25 7.51 -11.75
CA SER A 101 0.05 6.86 -11.99
C SER A 101 0.54 5.92 -10.88
N VAL A 102 0.08 6.09 -9.64
CA VAL A 102 0.40 5.20 -8.52
C VAL A 102 -0.90 4.83 -7.82
N ARG A 103 -1.30 3.56 -7.88
CA ARG A 103 -2.55 3.09 -7.27
C ARG A 103 -2.26 1.96 -6.29
N ARG A 104 -3.02 1.94 -5.20
CA ARG A 104 -3.05 0.84 -4.24
C ARG A 104 -4.46 0.30 -4.10
N GLY A 105 -4.64 -0.97 -4.41
CA GLY A 105 -5.80 -1.76 -4.02
C GLY A 105 -5.55 -2.52 -2.72
N ALA A 106 -6.55 -2.58 -1.85
CA ALA A 106 -6.56 -3.46 -0.70
C ALA A 106 -7.87 -4.24 -0.70
N ALA A 107 -7.80 -5.56 -0.51
CA ALA A 107 -8.96 -6.44 -0.43
C ALA A 107 -8.87 -7.37 0.78
N LEU A 108 -9.99 -7.59 1.45
CA LEU A 108 -10.20 -8.63 2.45
C LEU A 108 -11.15 -9.67 1.84
N ILE A 109 -10.63 -10.85 1.53
CA ILE A 109 -11.33 -11.97 0.89
C ILE A 109 -11.38 -13.13 1.89
N GLY A 110 -12.54 -13.34 2.52
CA GLY A 110 -12.66 -14.21 3.68
C GLY A 110 -11.71 -13.74 4.79
N ARG A 111 -10.59 -14.45 4.97
CA ARG A 111 -9.52 -14.14 5.93
C ARG A 111 -8.22 -13.63 5.26
N GLN A 112 -8.17 -13.63 3.94
CA GLN A 112 -7.01 -13.24 3.16
C GLN A 112 -7.02 -11.72 2.96
N VAL A 113 -5.90 -11.06 3.24
CA VAL A 113 -5.70 -9.66 2.87
C VAL A 113 -4.82 -9.60 1.64
N VAL A 114 -5.27 -8.96 0.57
CA VAL A 114 -4.49 -8.76 -0.65
C VAL A 114 -4.20 -7.27 -0.80
N ILE A 115 -2.92 -6.92 -0.91
CA ILE A 115 -2.46 -5.58 -1.25
C ILE A 115 -1.89 -5.64 -2.66
N GLN A 116 -2.46 -4.85 -3.57
CA GLN A 116 -2.01 -4.73 -4.95
C GLN A 116 -1.59 -3.30 -5.20
N ASP A 117 -0.35 -3.10 -5.64
CA ASP A 117 0.13 -1.80 -6.09
C ASP A 117 0.34 -1.82 -7.61
N GLU A 118 -0.09 -0.76 -8.29
CA GLU A 118 0.02 -0.57 -9.74
C GLU A 118 0.72 0.74 -10.06
N ILE A 119 1.67 0.69 -10.99
CA ILE A 119 2.57 1.79 -11.34
C ILE A 119 2.54 2.05 -12.83
N ASP A 120 2.39 3.33 -13.17
CA ASP A 120 2.42 3.81 -14.54
C ASP A 120 3.72 3.40 -15.26
N PRO A 121 3.64 3.02 -16.56
CA PRO A 121 4.81 2.71 -17.36
C PRO A 121 5.92 3.78 -17.39
N GLU A 122 5.56 5.06 -17.23
CA GLU A 122 6.49 6.18 -17.25
C GLU A 122 7.33 6.31 -15.98
N ILE A 123 6.88 5.70 -14.87
CA ILE A 123 7.67 5.62 -13.63
C ILE A 123 8.73 4.54 -13.84
N SER A 124 9.99 4.95 -13.74
CA SER A 124 11.16 4.10 -14.00
C SER A 124 12.17 4.10 -12.85
N GLU A 125 11.86 4.87 -11.80
CA GLU A 125 12.63 4.95 -10.58
C GLU A 125 12.62 3.63 -9.81
N ASN A 126 13.59 3.49 -8.90
CA ASN A 126 13.62 2.36 -7.98
C ASN A 126 12.45 2.46 -7.01
N ILE A 127 11.78 1.35 -6.74
CA ILE A 127 10.66 1.34 -5.80
C ILE A 127 10.84 0.21 -4.79
N THR A 128 10.59 0.53 -3.53
CA THR A 128 10.58 -0.44 -2.43
C THR A 128 9.18 -0.48 -1.84
N TRP A 129 8.60 -1.67 -1.75
CA TRP A 129 7.41 -1.93 -0.92
C TRP A 129 7.87 -2.46 0.43
N ALA A 130 7.29 -1.98 1.53
CA ALA A 130 7.68 -2.45 2.86
C ALA A 130 6.50 -2.53 3.84
N ILE A 131 6.65 -3.43 4.80
CA ILE A 131 5.82 -3.51 6.01
C ILE A 131 6.68 -3.69 7.26
N HIS A 132 6.18 -3.23 8.40
CA HIS A 132 6.80 -3.42 9.70
C HIS A 132 6.08 -4.50 10.49
N THR A 133 6.84 -5.33 11.19
CA THR A 133 6.32 -6.37 12.08
C THR A 133 7.20 -6.56 13.31
N SER A 134 6.58 -6.86 14.45
CA SER A 134 7.27 -7.33 15.66
C SER A 134 7.34 -8.86 15.74
N ALA A 135 6.68 -9.57 14.83
CA ALA A 135 6.62 -11.02 14.81
C ALA A 135 8.00 -11.63 14.50
N ASP A 136 8.29 -12.77 15.11
CA ASP A 136 9.54 -13.49 14.89
C ASP A 136 9.49 -14.25 13.55
N PRO A 137 10.54 -14.17 12.71
CA PRO A 137 10.56 -14.89 11.45
C PRO A 137 10.77 -16.39 11.71
N ASP A 138 9.90 -17.21 11.15
CA ASP A 138 10.13 -18.65 11.02
C ASP A 138 10.95 -18.94 9.75
N SER A 139 10.64 -18.25 8.65
CA SER A 139 11.40 -18.31 7.40
C SER A 139 11.11 -17.11 6.50
N VAL A 140 12.10 -16.67 5.73
CA VAL A 140 11.92 -15.72 4.61
C VAL A 140 12.67 -16.30 3.43
N THR A 141 11.94 -16.74 2.40
CA THR A 141 12.52 -17.46 1.27
C THR A 141 11.79 -17.10 -0.02
N GLY A 142 12.49 -16.36 -0.88
CA GLY A 142 11.97 -15.92 -2.15
C GLY A 142 10.65 -15.16 -2.00
N ALA A 143 9.58 -15.67 -2.60
CA ALA A 143 8.27 -15.01 -2.60
C ALA A 143 7.46 -15.21 -1.31
N VAL A 144 7.96 -15.95 -0.30
CA VAL A 144 7.19 -16.28 0.91
C VAL A 144 7.96 -15.91 2.18
N ALA A 145 7.30 -15.21 3.08
CA ALA A 145 7.77 -14.91 4.42
C ALA A 145 6.77 -15.44 5.46
N ARG A 146 7.27 -16.13 6.49
CA ARG A 146 6.49 -16.75 7.56
C ARG A 146 6.96 -16.20 8.89
N PHE A 147 6.01 -15.83 9.73
CA PHE A 147 6.25 -15.28 11.05
C PHE A 147 5.37 -15.93 12.11
N ARG A 148 5.77 -15.77 13.37
CA ARG A 148 5.01 -16.22 14.53
C ARG A 148 4.98 -15.19 15.65
N LEU A 149 3.89 -15.22 16.42
CA LEU A 149 3.74 -14.54 17.70
C LEU A 149 3.20 -15.55 18.72
N GLY A 150 4.09 -16.13 19.51
CA GLY A 150 3.75 -17.32 20.30
C GLY A 150 3.39 -18.49 19.36
N ASP A 151 2.19 -19.04 19.54
CA ASP A 151 1.66 -20.15 18.73
C ASP A 151 0.93 -19.68 17.46
N ASP A 152 0.56 -18.40 17.40
CA ASP A 152 -0.11 -17.84 16.22
C ASP A 152 0.87 -17.70 15.07
N ARG A 153 0.38 -17.76 13.82
CA ARG A 153 1.21 -17.66 12.61
C ARG A 153 0.68 -16.63 11.61
N PHE A 154 1.60 -16.11 10.81
CA PHE A 154 1.33 -15.17 9.73
C PHE A 154 2.19 -15.47 8.51
N VAL A 155 1.55 -15.45 7.34
CA VAL A 155 2.23 -15.67 6.06
C VAL A 155 2.05 -14.43 5.19
N ALA A 156 3.15 -13.92 4.65
CA ALA A 156 3.17 -13.01 3.52
C ALA A 156 3.64 -13.77 2.27
N ARG A 157 2.94 -13.60 1.15
CA ARG A 157 3.27 -14.23 -0.13
C ARG A 157 3.15 -13.24 -1.28
N ILE A 158 4.19 -13.08 -2.07
CA ILE A 158 4.15 -12.36 -3.33
C ILE A 158 3.47 -13.26 -4.36
N LEU A 159 2.42 -12.74 -5.02
CA LEU A 159 1.69 -13.42 -6.08
C LEU A 159 2.21 -13.02 -7.45
N GLU A 160 2.59 -11.76 -7.60
CA GLU A 160 3.24 -11.25 -8.80
C GLU A 160 4.11 -10.02 -8.46
N PRO A 161 5.18 -9.76 -9.23
CA PRO A 161 5.70 -10.64 -10.27
C PRO A 161 6.42 -11.86 -9.65
N ASP A 162 6.50 -12.95 -10.41
CA ASP A 162 7.18 -14.20 -10.02
C ASP A 162 8.69 -14.03 -9.77
N THR A 163 9.28 -12.90 -10.18
CA THR A 163 10.67 -12.51 -9.97
C THR A 163 10.89 -11.73 -8.68
N ALA A 164 9.85 -11.20 -8.05
CA ALA A 164 9.97 -10.43 -6.81
C ALA A 164 10.25 -11.34 -5.60
N ARG A 165 11.05 -10.84 -4.66
CA ARG A 165 11.54 -11.59 -3.51
C ARG A 165 11.41 -10.72 -2.26
N PHE A 166 11.10 -11.35 -1.14
CA PHE A 166 11.15 -10.71 0.15
C PHE A 166 12.58 -10.66 0.69
N GLU A 167 12.90 -9.52 1.30
CA GLU A 167 14.08 -9.34 2.15
C GLU A 167 13.63 -8.89 3.53
N LEU A 168 14.31 -9.39 4.56
CA LEU A 168 14.04 -9.02 5.95
C LEU A 168 15.18 -8.18 6.47
N THR A 169 14.87 -6.94 6.84
CA THR A 169 15.82 -5.96 7.37
C THR A 169 15.33 -5.46 8.73
N PHE A 170 16.02 -4.46 9.26
CA PHE A 170 15.63 -3.75 10.46
C PHE A 170 15.50 -2.26 10.15
N PRO A 171 14.61 -1.53 10.87
CA PRO A 171 14.69 -0.08 10.95
C PRO A 171 16.10 0.39 11.30
N PRO A 172 16.49 1.63 10.91
CA PRO A 172 17.76 2.19 11.32
C PRO A 172 17.88 2.24 12.84
N ALA A 173 19.12 2.19 13.33
CA ALA A 173 19.38 2.40 14.75
C ALA A 173 18.88 3.81 15.17
N PRO A 174 18.31 3.96 16.38
CA PRO A 174 17.80 5.24 16.84
C PRO A 174 18.92 6.28 16.92
N SER A 175 18.67 7.48 16.40
CA SER A 175 19.53 8.63 16.64
C SER A 175 19.18 9.27 17.99
N SER A 176 20.19 9.85 18.66
CA SER A 176 19.99 10.56 19.93
C SER A 176 20.50 12.00 19.82
N PHE A 177 19.74 12.93 20.40
CA PHE A 177 19.96 14.36 20.28
C PHE A 177 20.01 15.01 21.66
N PRO A 178 20.90 15.99 21.89
CA PRO A 178 20.92 16.75 23.13
C PRO A 178 19.69 17.66 23.21
N ILE A 179 19.05 17.69 24.37
CA ILE A 179 17.99 18.66 24.66
C ILE A 179 18.65 19.97 25.10
N ALA A 180 18.52 21.01 24.28
CA ALA A 180 19.15 22.32 24.54
C ALA A 180 18.51 23.07 25.73
N ASP A 181 17.23 22.84 26.03
CA ASP A 181 16.53 23.40 27.19
C ASP A 181 15.44 22.43 27.66
N SER A 182 15.66 21.79 28.81
CA SER A 182 14.72 20.80 29.37
C SER A 182 13.41 21.40 29.86
N ARG A 183 13.25 22.73 29.90
CA ARG A 183 11.96 23.41 30.13
C ARG A 183 11.03 23.35 28.91
N ARG A 184 11.56 23.00 27.75
CA ARG A 184 10.79 22.79 26.52
C ARG A 184 10.23 21.39 26.38
N LEU A 185 10.50 20.50 27.35
CA LEU A 185 9.99 19.14 27.32
C LEU A 185 8.48 19.13 27.52
N HIS A 186 7.76 18.61 26.54
CA HIS A 186 6.31 18.52 26.59
C HIS A 186 5.88 17.47 27.63
N GLY A 187 5.44 17.95 28.81
CA GLY A 187 4.82 17.11 29.84
C GLY A 187 5.78 16.27 30.68
N ARG A 188 7.09 16.57 30.71
CA ARG A 188 8.08 15.87 31.55
C ARG A 188 8.63 16.77 32.67
N PRO A 189 8.86 16.24 33.89
CA PRO A 189 9.63 16.96 34.89
C PRO A 189 11.08 17.17 34.41
N PHE A 190 11.68 18.28 34.81
CA PHE A 190 13.05 18.66 34.47
C PHE A 190 14.03 17.50 34.72
N VAL A 191 14.72 17.06 33.67
CA VAL A 191 15.83 16.12 33.75
C VAL A 191 17.11 16.94 33.50
N GLY A 192 18.16 16.70 34.29
CA GLY A 192 19.33 17.57 34.43
C GLY A 192 20.13 17.87 33.15
N GLU A 193 21.21 18.64 33.30
CA GLU A 193 22.14 18.94 32.21
C GLU A 193 22.66 17.65 31.54
N GLY A 194 22.66 17.62 30.20
CA GLY A 194 23.10 16.46 29.41
C GLY A 194 21.99 15.46 29.05
N THR A 195 20.71 15.80 29.25
CA THR A 195 19.58 14.93 28.86
C THR A 195 19.52 14.75 27.33
N LEU A 196 19.41 13.49 26.89
CA LEU A 196 19.23 13.11 25.50
C LEU A 196 17.77 12.74 25.21
N VAL A 197 17.30 13.07 24.01
CA VAL A 197 16.07 12.52 23.41
C VAL A 197 16.47 11.64 22.24
N SER A 198 15.83 10.47 22.11
CA SER A 198 16.13 9.53 21.04
C SER A 198 14.91 9.32 20.17
N GLU A 199 15.14 9.14 18.86
CA GLU A 199 14.13 8.58 17.96
C GLU A 199 13.69 7.21 18.46
N LEU A 200 12.42 6.85 18.22
CA LEU A 200 11.85 5.60 18.69
C LEU A 200 11.53 4.64 17.53
N PRO A 201 12.50 3.86 17.01
CA PRO A 201 12.24 2.86 15.97
C PRO A 201 11.55 1.59 16.52
N ARG A 202 11.13 1.59 17.79
CA ARG A 202 10.45 0.48 18.47
C ARG A 202 8.99 0.83 18.73
N CYS A 203 8.13 -0.20 18.73
CA CYS A 203 6.74 -0.05 19.15
C CYS A 203 6.70 0.28 20.65
N ASP A 204 5.81 1.18 21.04
CA ASP A 204 5.46 1.38 22.44
C ASP A 204 4.83 0.08 22.98
N ASP A 205 5.04 -0.25 24.25
CA ASP A 205 4.39 -1.44 24.82
C ASP A 205 2.86 -1.26 24.86
N GLN A 206 2.11 -2.33 25.18
CA GLN A 206 0.64 -2.30 25.23
C GLN A 206 0.10 -1.24 26.23
N ASP A 207 0.94 -0.76 27.14
CA ASP A 207 0.63 0.25 28.15
C ASP A 207 1.10 1.67 27.75
N GLY A 208 1.62 1.84 26.53
CA GLY A 208 2.12 3.12 26.02
C GLY A 208 3.38 3.62 26.74
N LYS A 209 4.10 2.76 27.47
CA LYS A 209 5.36 3.12 28.11
C LYS A 209 6.50 3.04 27.10
N ARG A 210 7.27 4.13 27.04
CA ARG A 210 8.39 4.37 26.11
C ARG A 210 9.66 3.57 26.45
N ALA A 211 9.56 2.29 26.81
CA ALA A 211 10.69 1.47 27.22
C ALA A 211 10.95 0.30 26.25
N ALA A 212 12.15 0.28 25.66
CA ALA A 212 12.84 -0.86 25.06
C ALA A 212 12.02 -1.86 24.22
N GLY A 213 10.97 -1.40 23.51
CA GLY A 213 9.96 -2.24 22.84
C GLY A 213 10.47 -3.41 21.96
N ALA A 214 9.53 -4.24 21.50
CA ALA A 214 9.84 -5.40 20.67
C ALA A 214 10.74 -5.03 19.49
N LEU A 215 11.66 -5.93 19.12
CA LEU A 215 12.50 -5.75 17.95
C LEU A 215 11.60 -5.64 16.72
N ILE A 216 11.59 -4.47 16.09
CA ILE A 216 10.84 -4.26 14.86
C ILE A 216 11.67 -4.70 13.69
N ARG A 217 11.03 -5.41 12.78
CA ARG A 217 11.59 -5.90 11.53
C ARG A 217 10.87 -5.23 10.38
N ARG A 218 11.58 -5.00 9.30
CA ARG A 218 11.03 -4.42 8.08
C ARG A 218 11.12 -5.50 6.99
N LEU A 219 9.97 -6.00 6.56
CA LEU A 219 9.85 -6.94 5.46
C LEU A 219 9.66 -6.14 4.18
N GLU A 220 10.53 -6.34 3.20
CA GLU A 220 10.64 -5.49 2.03
C GLU A 220 10.64 -6.27 0.73
N VAL A 221 10.18 -5.62 -0.33
CA VAL A 221 10.34 -6.07 -1.71
C VAL A 221 10.96 -4.94 -2.50
N PHE A 222 12.15 -5.17 -3.05
CA PHE A 222 12.69 -4.33 -4.12
C PHE A 222 11.94 -4.68 -5.40
N TRP A 223 11.15 -3.73 -5.89
CA TRP A 223 10.25 -3.97 -7.01
C TRP A 223 11.07 -4.28 -8.26
N PRO A 224 10.88 -5.44 -8.92
CA PRO A 224 11.70 -5.78 -10.08
C PRO A 224 11.56 -4.75 -11.19
N ARG A 225 12.69 -4.37 -11.80
CA ARG A 225 12.71 -3.34 -12.84
C ARG A 225 11.77 -3.70 -13.99
N GLY A 226 10.89 -2.78 -14.34
CA GLY A 226 9.91 -2.96 -15.41
C GLY A 226 8.62 -3.67 -14.98
N ALA A 227 8.56 -4.24 -13.77
CA ALA A 227 7.30 -4.69 -13.20
C ALA A 227 6.39 -3.48 -12.97
N ARG A 228 5.13 -3.64 -13.37
CA ARG A 228 4.10 -2.59 -13.28
C ARG A 228 3.09 -2.83 -12.17
N ARG A 229 3.19 -4.00 -11.56
CA ARG A 229 2.30 -4.47 -10.51
C ARG A 229 3.10 -5.24 -9.47
N LEU A 230 2.71 -5.12 -8.21
CA LEU A 230 3.11 -5.99 -7.11
C LEU A 230 1.83 -6.40 -6.40
N THR A 231 1.61 -7.70 -6.26
CA THR A 231 0.48 -8.21 -5.49
C THR A 231 1.00 -9.08 -4.37
N VAL A 232 0.68 -8.69 -3.13
CA VAL A 232 1.08 -9.39 -1.92
C VAL A 232 -0.17 -9.88 -1.19
N LEU A 233 -0.22 -11.19 -0.97
CA LEU A 233 -1.16 -11.83 -0.05
C LEU A 233 -0.58 -11.81 1.37
N LEU A 234 -1.42 -11.45 2.33
CA LEU A 234 -1.13 -11.38 3.75
C LEU A 234 -2.21 -12.20 4.45
N LEU A 235 -1.81 -13.32 5.06
CA LEU A 235 -2.70 -14.28 5.70
C LEU A 235 -2.41 -14.32 7.20
N PRO A 236 -3.20 -13.60 8.02
CA PRO A 236 -3.13 -13.75 9.46
C PRO A 236 -3.76 -15.07 9.91
N ASP A 237 -3.23 -15.63 11.00
CA ASP A 237 -3.79 -16.80 11.69
C ASP A 237 -3.76 -18.09 10.87
N CYS A 238 -2.69 -18.33 10.12
CA CYS A 238 -2.59 -19.52 9.27
C CYS A 238 -2.22 -20.78 10.07
N ASP A 239 -2.91 -21.89 9.83
CA ASP A 239 -2.50 -23.19 10.35
C ASP A 239 -1.46 -23.86 9.45
N ALA A 240 -0.88 -24.99 9.87
CA ALA A 240 0.09 -25.75 9.08
C ALA A 240 -0.46 -26.16 7.69
N GLU A 241 -1.78 -26.40 7.60
CA GLU A 241 -2.49 -26.74 6.36
C GLU A 241 -2.69 -25.53 5.44
N ASP A 242 -2.88 -24.33 6.00
CA ASP A 242 -3.09 -23.09 5.24
C ASP A 242 -1.85 -22.65 4.45
N GLN A 243 -0.67 -23.16 4.82
CA GLN A 243 0.59 -22.86 4.14
C GLN A 243 0.62 -23.38 2.70
N ALA A 244 -0.22 -24.35 2.36
CA ALA A 244 -0.35 -24.96 1.04
C ALA A 244 -1.51 -24.42 0.20
N LEU A 245 -2.30 -23.47 0.71
CA LEU A 245 -3.47 -22.95 -0.02
C LEU A 245 -3.06 -22.39 -1.38
N SER A 246 -3.76 -22.85 -2.41
CA SER A 246 -3.74 -22.26 -3.74
C SER A 246 -4.23 -20.82 -3.62
N VAL A 247 -3.40 -19.85 -3.98
CA VAL A 247 -3.81 -18.46 -3.92
C VAL A 247 -4.62 -18.12 -5.16
N THR A 248 -5.88 -17.80 -4.95
CA THR A 248 -6.70 -17.17 -5.96
C THR A 248 -6.28 -15.71 -6.09
N SER A 249 -5.84 -15.28 -7.29
CA SER A 249 -5.47 -13.88 -7.51
C SER A 249 -6.67 -12.94 -7.31
N LEU A 250 -6.40 -11.68 -6.99
CA LEU A 250 -7.45 -10.67 -6.88
C LEU A 250 -8.26 -10.57 -8.17
N ASP A 251 -7.60 -10.59 -9.33
CA ASP A 251 -8.25 -10.56 -10.64
C ASP A 251 -9.20 -11.75 -10.86
N HIS A 252 -8.80 -12.96 -10.47
CA HIS A 252 -9.67 -14.13 -10.56
C HIS A 252 -10.89 -13.98 -9.64
N TRP A 253 -10.71 -13.43 -8.43
CA TRP A 253 -11.82 -13.20 -7.51
C TRP A 253 -12.79 -12.14 -8.04
N LEU A 254 -12.28 -11.02 -8.56
CA LEU A 254 -13.06 -9.95 -9.17
C LEU A 254 -13.78 -10.41 -10.45
N ALA A 255 -13.20 -11.32 -11.23
CA ALA A 255 -13.84 -11.88 -12.42
C ALA A 255 -15.07 -12.73 -12.08
N GLN A 256 -15.06 -13.43 -10.93
CA GLN A 256 -16.19 -14.25 -10.48
C GLN A 256 -17.33 -13.43 -9.86
N ARG A 257 -17.04 -12.20 -9.41
CA ARG A 257 -18.03 -11.27 -8.85
C ARG A 257 -17.89 -9.92 -9.55
N PRO A 258 -18.46 -9.76 -10.75
CA PRO A 258 -18.27 -8.56 -11.56
C PRO A 258 -18.75 -7.34 -10.78
N VAL A 259 -17.78 -6.57 -10.27
CA VAL A 259 -18.09 -5.38 -9.51
C VAL A 259 -18.59 -4.31 -10.47
N ARG A 260 -19.62 -3.56 -10.06
CA ARG A 260 -20.00 -2.35 -10.78
C ARG A 260 -18.93 -1.29 -10.54
N PHE A 261 -17.89 -1.28 -11.39
CA PHE A 261 -16.97 -0.15 -11.54
C PHE A 261 -17.73 1.05 -12.12
N ALA A 262 -18.61 1.65 -11.32
CA ALA A 262 -19.30 2.85 -11.71
C ALA A 262 -18.28 4.01 -11.76
N ARG A 263 -17.79 4.31 -12.97
CA ARG A 263 -17.02 5.52 -13.36
C ARG A 263 -15.57 5.62 -12.90
N PHE A 264 -14.81 4.53 -12.93
CA PHE A 264 -13.35 4.62 -12.82
C PHE A 264 -12.67 4.08 -14.08
N PRO A 265 -11.60 4.73 -14.58
CA PRO A 265 -10.83 4.17 -15.68
C PRO A 265 -10.35 2.79 -15.24
N GLN A 266 -10.83 1.78 -15.98
CA GLN A 266 -10.52 0.35 -15.89
C GLN A 266 -9.04 0.09 -15.52
N PRO A 267 -8.71 -1.05 -14.89
CA PRO A 267 -7.31 -1.42 -14.71
C PRO A 267 -6.58 -1.41 -16.07
N PHE A 268 -5.32 -1.00 -16.07
CA PHE A 268 -4.55 -0.65 -17.27
C PHE A 268 -4.16 -1.87 -18.16
N TYR A 269 -4.70 -3.05 -17.90
CA TYR A 269 -4.37 -4.26 -18.64
C TYR A 269 -5.57 -4.74 -19.45
N ARG A 270 -5.47 -4.62 -20.78
CA ARG A 270 -6.12 -5.60 -21.66
C ARG A 270 -5.50 -6.95 -21.34
N THR A 271 -6.23 -7.85 -20.73
CA THR A 271 -6.04 -9.28 -20.96
C THR A 271 -6.45 -9.55 -22.41
N GLU A 272 -5.51 -9.41 -23.35
CA GLU A 272 -5.66 -10.15 -24.60
C GLU A 272 -5.57 -11.64 -24.25
N GLY A 273 -6.68 -12.36 -24.42
CA GLY A 273 -6.71 -13.82 -24.34
C GLY A 273 -7.37 -14.41 -23.09
N LEU A 274 -8.64 -14.12 -22.86
CA LEU A 274 -9.56 -15.11 -22.29
C LEU A 274 -10.72 -15.23 -23.28
N CYS A 275 -10.74 -16.36 -24.00
CA CYS A 275 -11.81 -16.70 -24.93
C CYS A 275 -13.16 -16.64 -24.23
N ASP A 276 -14.12 -15.91 -24.82
CA ASP A 276 -15.54 -16.12 -24.55
C ASP A 276 -15.89 -17.58 -24.87
N PRO A 277 -16.36 -18.37 -23.89
CA PRO A 277 -16.84 -19.71 -24.18
C PRO A 277 -18.34 -19.64 -24.44
N GLU A 278 -18.79 -18.89 -25.44
CA GLU A 278 -20.17 -19.01 -25.91
C GLU A 278 -20.38 -18.37 -27.29
N GLN A 279 -20.10 -19.14 -28.34
CA GLN A 279 -20.87 -19.08 -29.59
C GLN A 279 -20.61 -20.34 -30.40
N ARG A 280 -21.31 -21.42 -30.03
CA ARG A 280 -21.56 -22.54 -30.94
C ARG A 280 -22.71 -22.16 -31.87
N SER A 281 -22.38 -22.11 -33.16
CA SER A 281 -23.19 -22.58 -34.30
C SER A 281 -24.56 -21.93 -34.54
N SER A 282 -24.65 -21.18 -35.65
CA SER A 282 -25.71 -21.39 -36.64
C SER A 282 -25.26 -20.93 -38.03
N ASP A 283 -25.73 -21.66 -39.02
CA ASP A 283 -25.21 -21.82 -40.37
C ASP A 283 -25.24 -20.61 -41.35
N LYS A 284 -24.22 -20.63 -42.22
CA LYS A 284 -24.06 -20.23 -43.63
C LYS A 284 -25.18 -19.50 -44.44
N LEU A 285 -24.74 -18.35 -44.99
CA LEU A 285 -24.78 -17.85 -46.41
C LEU A 285 -26.13 -17.39 -47.05
N PRO A 286 -26.12 -16.56 -48.13
CA PRO A 286 -25.29 -15.37 -48.44
C PRO A 286 -26.11 -14.13 -48.92
N ALA A 287 -25.41 -13.04 -49.18
CA ALA A 287 -25.90 -11.73 -49.66
C ALA A 287 -26.52 -11.71 -51.07
N PRO A 288 -27.18 -10.60 -51.45
CA PRO A 288 -27.15 -10.11 -52.83
C PRO A 288 -26.54 -8.69 -52.96
N GLU A 289 -25.99 -8.47 -54.14
CA GLU A 289 -25.22 -7.31 -54.61
C GLU A 289 -26.06 -6.08 -55.01
N ALA A 290 -25.35 -4.94 -55.05
CA ALA A 290 -25.36 -3.84 -56.03
C ALA A 290 -26.65 -3.09 -56.41
N GLY A 291 -26.57 -1.75 -56.33
CA GLY A 291 -27.48 -0.83 -57.04
C GLY A 291 -27.19 0.65 -56.79
N LEU A 292 -26.72 1.36 -57.82
CA LEU A 292 -26.36 2.77 -57.89
C LEU A 292 -27.57 3.76 -57.90
N PHE A 293 -27.23 5.06 -57.79
CA PHE A 293 -28.00 6.30 -58.07
C PHE A 293 -28.93 6.77 -56.93
N GLY A 294 -29.03 8.05 -56.54
CA GLY A 294 -28.49 9.31 -57.03
C GLY A 294 -29.42 10.46 -56.60
N LYS A 295 -28.86 11.51 -55.99
CA LYS A 295 -29.28 12.94 -55.99
C LYS A 295 -30.68 13.39 -55.50
N HIS A 296 -30.62 14.42 -54.62
CA HIS A 296 -31.58 15.50 -54.32
C HIS A 296 -32.89 15.08 -53.58
N SER A 297 -33.32 15.72 -52.50
CA SER A 297 -33.57 17.16 -52.34
C SER A 297 -33.90 17.50 -50.87
N ARG A 298 -33.67 18.77 -50.50
CA ARG A 298 -34.03 19.40 -49.23
C ARG A 298 -35.55 19.53 -49.10
N ILE A 299 -36.11 19.22 -47.93
CA ILE A 299 -37.31 19.90 -47.41
C ILE A 299 -37.11 20.19 -45.91
N ARG A 300 -37.40 21.44 -45.56
CA ARG A 300 -37.43 22.07 -44.23
C ARG A 300 -38.89 22.09 -43.74
N ILE A 301 -39.12 22.62 -42.53
CA ILE A 301 -40.40 22.98 -41.86
C ILE A 301 -40.78 21.96 -40.77
N ASP A 302 -41.20 22.31 -39.56
CA ASP A 302 -41.01 23.46 -38.66
C ASP A 302 -41.49 22.97 -37.28
N HIS A 303 -41.20 23.77 -36.26
CA HIS A 303 -41.58 23.61 -34.86
C HIS A 303 -43.07 23.36 -34.59
N ALA A 304 -43.32 22.51 -33.59
CA ALA A 304 -44.31 22.72 -32.53
C ALA A 304 -43.71 22.27 -31.19
#